data_AF-A0A539EHT2-F1
#
_entry.id   AF-A0A539EHT2-F1
#
_cell.length_a   1.000
_cell.length_b   1.000
_cell.length_c   1.000
_cell.angle_alpha   90.00
_cell.angle_beta   90.00
_cell.angle_gamma   90.00
#
_symmetry.space_group_name_H-M   'P 1'
#
loop_
_entity.id
_entity.type
_entity.pdbx_description
1 polymer ?
#
loop_
_entity_poly.entity_id
_entity_poly.type
_entity_poly.pdbx_seq_one_letter_code
_entity_poly.pdbx_strand_id
1 'polypeptide(L)' 'VVDERLCVSHNGTGVCGACHTACPLKGAAIVQGPRNRPTVKDGCVGCGLCEEACIVDDPKAGRAIRVRSDRRWA' A
#
# COMPACT_ATOMS: atom_id res chain seq x y z
N VAL A 1 -5.65 -0.65 -1.74
CA VAL A 1 -5.41 0.14 -2.99
C VAL A 1 -4.23 1.09 -2.80
N VAL A 2 -3.58 1.55 -3.87
CA VAL A 2 -2.37 2.40 -3.81
C VAL A 2 -2.62 3.70 -4.56
N ASP A 3 -2.30 4.85 -3.98
CA ASP A 3 -2.22 6.14 -4.69
C ASP A 3 -0.80 6.32 -5.25
N GLU A 4 -0.68 6.17 -6.57
CA GLU A 4 0.60 6.21 -7.28
C GLU A 4 1.26 7.59 -7.25
N ARG A 5 0.49 8.66 -7.03
CA ARG A 5 1.03 10.03 -6.95
C ARG A 5 1.77 10.27 -5.64
N LEU A 6 1.32 9.60 -4.57
CA LEU A 6 1.87 9.75 -3.23
C LEU A 6 2.93 8.69 -2.91
N CYS A 7 2.77 7.47 -3.43
CA CYS A 7 3.71 6.40 -3.16
C CYS A 7 5.09 6.72 -3.76
N VAL A 8 6.10 6.84 -2.90
CA VAL A 8 7.48 7.23 -3.28
C VAL A 8 8.09 6.30 -4.35
N SER A 9 7.74 5.02 -4.32
CA SER A 9 8.17 4.02 -5.31
C SER A 9 7.49 4.20 -6.68
N HIS A 10 6.25 4.69 -6.69
CA HIS A 10 5.50 4.93 -7.93
C HIS A 10 5.88 6.27 -8.57
N ASN A 11 5.81 7.36 -7.80
CA ASN A 11 6.11 8.72 -8.27
C ASN A 11 7.61 8.99 -8.50
N GLY A 12 8.49 8.09 -8.04
CA GLY A 12 9.92 8.13 -8.32
C GLY A 12 10.75 8.99 -7.37
N THR A 13 10.17 9.49 -6.26
CA THR A 13 10.93 10.23 -5.23
C THR A 13 11.73 9.33 -4.29
N GLY A 14 11.52 8.01 -4.35
CA GLY A 14 12.31 7.04 -3.57
C GLY A 14 12.03 5.59 -3.93
N VAL A 15 12.58 4.68 -3.12
CA VAL A 15 12.31 3.24 -3.19
C VAL A 15 11.95 2.76 -1.79
N CYS A 16 10.70 2.35 -1.61
CA CYS A 16 10.15 1.93 -0.32
C CYS A 16 9.42 0.59 -0.45
N GLY A 17 9.62 -0.29 0.54
CA GLY A 17 8.97 -1.60 0.63
C GLY A 17 8.19 -1.84 1.93
N ALA A 18 8.03 -0.82 2.78
CA ALA A 18 7.48 -0.97 4.13
C ALA A 18 6.11 -1.67 4.15
N CYS A 19 5.20 -1.27 3.25
CA CYS A 19 3.87 -1.88 3.17
C CYS A 19 3.89 -3.36 2.76
N HIS A 20 4.82 -3.76 1.88
CA HIS A 20 4.99 -5.16 1.50
C HIS A 20 5.57 -5.97 2.66
N THR A 21 6.58 -5.44 3.35
CA THR A 21 7.20 -6.11 4.51
C THR A 21 6.20 -6.29 5.66
N ALA A 22 5.40 -5.26 5.97
CA ALA A 22 4.41 -5.29 7.04
C ALA A 22 3.22 -6.22 6.74
N CYS A 23 2.97 -6.54 5.47
CA CYS A 23 1.86 -7.41 5.11
C CYS A 23 2.14 -8.87 5.52
N PRO A 24 1.28 -9.49 6.36
CA PRO A 24 1.45 -10.89 6.74
C PRO A 24 1.23 -11.84 5.56
N LEU A 25 0.46 -11.40 4.56
CA LEU A 25 0.16 -12.12 3.33
C LEU A 25 0.97 -11.59 2.14
N LYS A 26 2.14 -11.00 2.38
CA LYS A 26 3.03 -10.50 1.32
C LYS A 26 3.29 -11.58 0.25
N GLY A 27 3.33 -11.17 -1.01
CA GLY A 27 3.40 -12.08 -2.17
C GLY A 27 2.03 -12.56 -2.67
N ALA A 28 1.03 -12.69 -1.78
CA ALA A 28 -0.34 -13.02 -2.17
C ALA A 28 -1.27 -11.79 -2.17
N ALA A 29 -1.19 -10.96 -1.13
CA ALA A 29 -2.03 -9.77 -0.94
C ALA A 29 -1.37 -8.49 -1.44
N ILE A 30 -0.04 -8.39 -1.35
CA ILE A 30 0.74 -7.26 -1.87
C ILE A 30 1.94 -7.83 -2.60
N VAL A 31 2.05 -7.53 -3.90
CA VAL A 31 3.21 -7.87 -4.74
C VAL A 31 4.00 -6.59 -5.05
N GLN A 32 5.27 -6.74 -5.41
CA GLN A 32 6.14 -5.63 -5.79
C GLN A 32 6.63 -5.79 -7.23
N GLY A 33 6.55 -4.70 -7.99
CA GLY A 33 7.17 -4.56 -9.29
C GLY A 33 8.53 -3.84 -9.22
N PRO A 34 9.03 -3.33 -10.36
CA PRO A 34 10.27 -2.56 -10.42
C PRO A 34 10.28 -1.43 -9.40
N ARG A 35 11.45 -1.19 -8.76
CA ARG A 35 11.62 -0.19 -7.69
C ARG A 35 10.65 -0.36 -6.52
N ASN A 36 10.28 -1.59 -6.19
CA ASN A 36 9.39 -1.91 -5.07
C ASN A 36 7.98 -1.31 -5.17
N ARG A 37 7.53 -0.97 -6.38
CA ARG A 37 6.18 -0.47 -6.64
C ARG A 37 5.12 -1.49 -6.19
N PRO A 38 4.31 -1.19 -5.15
CA PRO A 38 3.38 -2.17 -4.62
C PRO A 38 2.09 -2.24 -5.47
N THR A 39 1.53 -3.44 -5.58
CA THR A 39 0.17 -3.66 -6.08
C THR A 39 -0.59 -4.51 -5.06
N VAL A 40 -1.73 -4.02 -4.58
CA VAL A 40 -2.63 -4.78 -3.71
C VAL A 40 -3.50 -5.71 -4.57
N LYS A 41 -3.57 -6.98 -4.20
CA LYS A 41 -4.26 -8.07 -4.92
C LYS A 41 -5.52 -8.54 -4.16
N ASP A 42 -6.26 -9.48 -4.75
CA ASP A 42 -7.48 -10.07 -4.17
C ASP A 42 -7.24 -10.77 -2.82
N GLY A 43 -6.03 -11.23 -2.54
CA GLY A 43 -5.69 -11.85 -1.25
C GLY A 43 -5.66 -10.89 -0.04
N CYS A 44 -5.99 -9.61 -0.21
CA CYS A 44 -6.02 -8.64 0.88
C CYS A 44 -7.24 -8.86 1.80
N VAL A 45 -6.98 -9.09 3.09
CA VAL A 45 -8.01 -9.38 4.10
C VAL A 45 -8.44 -8.15 4.93
N GLY A 46 -7.91 -6.96 4.63
CA GLY A 46 -8.32 -5.74 5.31
C GLY A 46 -7.69 -5.47 6.69
N CYS A 47 -6.52 -6.05 7.01
CA CYS A 47 -5.90 -5.93 8.34
C CYS A 47 -5.30 -4.55 8.70
N GLY A 48 -5.14 -3.61 7.75
CA GLY A 48 -4.68 -2.25 8.05
C GLY A 48 -3.17 -2.06 8.26
N LEU A 49 -2.39 -3.13 8.49
CA LEU A 49 -0.96 -3.04 8.80
C LEU A 49 -0.11 -2.29 7.75
N CYS A 50 -0.51 -2.35 6.47
CA CYS A 50 0.19 -1.62 5.41
C CYS A 50 -0.02 -0.10 5.50
N GLU A 51 -1.13 0.35 6.07
CA GLU A 51 -1.45 1.76 6.27
C GLU A 51 -0.62 2.34 7.42
N GLU A 52 -0.55 1.62 8.53
CA GLU A 52 0.24 1.99 9.70
C GLU A 52 1.74 2.05 9.38
N ALA A 53 2.22 1.09 8.58
CA ALA A 53 3.63 1.05 8.16
C ALA A 53 3.99 2.09 7.09
N CYS A 54 3.01 2.81 6.52
CA CYS A 54 3.26 3.72 5.42
C CYS A 54 3.92 5.03 5.91
N ILE A 55 5.15 5.26 5.46
CA ILE A 55 5.94 6.46 5.80
C ILE A 55 5.36 7.77 5.24
N VAL A 56 4.48 7.68 4.25
CA VAL A 56 3.82 8.86 3.67
C VAL A 56 2.64 9.23 4.56
N ASP A 57 2.63 10.49 5.00
CA ASP A 57 1.55 11.08 5.79
C ASP A 57 1.15 12.42 5.17
N ASP A 58 0.25 12.39 4.18
CA ASP A 58 -0.25 13.60 3.54
C ASP A 58 -1.45 14.16 4.33
N PRO A 59 -1.46 15.44 4.73
CA PRO A 59 -2.55 16.00 5.53
C PRO A 59 -3.94 15.95 4.86
N LYS A 60 -4.01 15.88 3.53
CA LYS A 60 -5.27 15.87 2.77
C LYS A 60 -5.66 14.48 2.30
N ALA A 61 -4.69 13.65 1.90
CA ALA A 61 -4.92 12.33 1.30
C ALA A 61 -4.60 11.15 2.24
N GLY A 62 -3.83 11.40 3.30
CA GLY A 62 -3.37 10.40 4.28
C GLY A 62 -2.25 9.51 3.74
N ARG A 63 -2.38 8.20 3.99
CA ARG A 63 -1.40 7.18 3.59
C ARG A 63 -1.49 6.88 2.09
N ALA A 64 -0.34 6.65 1.45
CA ALA A 64 -0.24 6.31 0.02
C ALA A 64 -0.77 4.90 -0.32
N ILE A 65 -0.98 4.04 0.68
CA ILE A 65 -1.59 2.73 0.52
C ILE A 65 -2.71 2.56 1.54
N ARG A 66 -3.79 1.94 1.10
CA ARG A 66 -4.94 1.55 1.91
C ARG A 66 -5.23 0.06 1.74
N VAL A 67 -5.99 -0.54 2.64
CA VAL A 67 -6.52 -1.89 2.45
C VAL A 67 -7.36 -1.96 1.17
N ARG A 68 -7.53 -3.17 0.63
CA ARG A 68 -8.61 -3.42 -0.31
C ARG A 68 -9.83 -3.80 0.51
N SER A 69 -10.87 -2.98 0.40
CA SER A 69 -12.14 -3.18 1.07
C SER A 69 -13.22 -3.24 0.00
N ASP A 70 -13.84 -4.41 -0.17
CA ASP A 70 -15.08 -4.54 -0.93
C ASP A 70 -16.30 -4.11 -0.08
N ARG A 71 -16.07 -3.75 1.20
CA ARG A 71 -17.09 -3.17 2.06
C ARG A 71 -17.38 -1.76 1.56
N ARG A 72 -18.41 -1.63 0.72
CA ARG A 72 -19.17 -0.39 0.61
C ARG A 72 -19.66 -0.09 2.02
N TRP A 73 -19.00 0.82 2.71
CA TRP A 73 -19.58 1.42 3.90
C TRP A 73 -20.84 2.16 3.42
N ALA A 74 -21.99 1.57 3.74
CA ALA A 74 -23.29 2.20 3.61
C ALA A 74 -23.42 3.35 4.61
#